data_AF-A0A962HDR6-F1
#
_entry.id   AF-A0A962HDR6-F1
#
_cell.length_a   1.000
_cell.length_b   1.000
_cell.length_c   1.000
_cell.angle_alpha   90.00
_cell.angle_beta   90.00
_cell.angle_gamma   90.00
#
_symmetry.space_group_name_H-M   'P 1'
#
loop_
_entity.id
_entity.type
_entity.pdbx_description
1 polymer ?
#
loop_
_entity_poly.entity_id
_entity_poly.type
_entity_poly.pdbx_seq_one_letter_code
_entity_poly.pdbx_strand_id
1 'polypeptide(L)'
;MRTIDIKVVTRYLGQQPSMIDEDIKEYAFSYTITISNHSDDTVQLISRHWIITDGNNHVEEVRGPGVVGKTPILEPGESFTYTSGALVKTPAGSSMKGSYQFIDSR
;
A
#
# COMPACT_ATOMS: atom_id res chain seq x y z
N MET A 1 -11.23 2.82 -22.07
CA MET A 1 -11.77 3.10 -20.71
C MET A 1 -10.62 2.91 -19.74
N ARG A 2 -10.35 3.85 -18.82
CA ARG A 2 -9.22 3.70 -17.87
C ARG A 2 -9.60 2.74 -16.75
N THR A 3 -9.00 1.57 -16.78
CA THR A 3 -9.25 0.51 -15.79
C THR A 3 -7.91 0.06 -15.23
N ILE A 4 -7.61 0.48 -14.00
CA ILE A 4 -6.47 -0.05 -13.23
C ILE A 4 -7.05 -0.94 -12.14
N ASP A 5 -6.67 -2.21 -12.15
CA ASP A 5 -7.07 -3.19 -11.15
C ASP A 5 -5.99 -3.28 -10.06
N ILE A 6 -6.43 -3.25 -8.80
CA ILE A 6 -5.56 -3.33 -7.63
C ILE A 6 -5.98 -4.54 -6.81
N LYS A 7 -5.11 -5.55 -6.76
CA LYS A 7 -5.28 -6.73 -5.89
C LYS A 7 -4.34 -6.63 -4.71
N VAL A 8 -4.85 -6.92 -3.52
CA VAL A 8 -4.09 -6.87 -2.27
C VAL A 8 -4.21 -8.20 -1.56
N VAL A 9 -3.07 -8.78 -1.18
CA VAL A 9 -2.99 -9.94 -0.30
C VAL A 9 -2.22 -9.54 0.95
N THR A 10 -2.84 -9.71 2.11
CA THR A 10 -2.24 -9.37 3.41
C THR A 10 -1.87 -10.62 4.18
N ARG A 11 -0.79 -10.55 4.96
CA ARG A 11 -0.38 -11.60 5.89
C ARG A 11 0.05 -10.98 7.21
N TYR A 12 -0.46 -11.52 8.31
CA TYR A 12 0.02 -11.22 9.65
C TYR A 12 1.36 -11.92 9.89
N LEU A 13 2.35 -11.15 10.35
CA LEU A 13 3.72 -11.63 10.60
C LEU A 13 4.01 -11.88 12.08
N GLY A 14 3.17 -11.38 12.98
CA GLY A 14 3.35 -11.50 14.43
C GLY A 14 3.29 -10.16 15.14
N GLN A 15 3.57 -10.20 16.44
CA GLN A 15 3.68 -9.02 17.29
C GLN A 15 5.14 -8.78 17.63
N GLN A 16 5.54 -7.52 17.76
CA GLN A 16 6.85 -7.12 18.25
C GLN A 16 6.72 -5.98 19.27
N PRO A 17 7.70 -5.80 20.18
CA PRO A 17 7.77 -4.60 21.00
C PRO A 17 7.89 -3.34 20.13
N SER A 18 7.30 -2.25 20.57
CA SER A 18 7.50 -0.94 19.94
C SER A 18 8.95 -0.47 20.13
N MET A 19 9.45 0.28 19.15
CA MET A 19 10.79 0.88 19.21
C MET A 19 10.90 2.04 20.22
N ILE A 20 9.77 2.53 20.73
CA ILE A 20 9.70 3.68 21.64
C ILE A 20 9.47 3.24 23.09
N ASP A 21 8.73 2.16 23.29
CA ASP A 21 8.36 1.63 24.61
C ASP A 21 8.17 0.11 24.50
N GLU A 22 8.99 -0.66 25.22
CA GLU A 22 8.98 -2.13 25.16
C GLU A 22 7.71 -2.75 25.74
N ASP A 23 6.97 -2.02 26.58
CA ASP A 23 5.67 -2.47 27.13
C ASP A 23 4.53 -2.32 26.11
N ILE A 24 4.74 -1.55 25.03
CA ILE A 24 3.80 -1.38 23.94
C ILE A 24 4.03 -2.44 22.86
N LYS A 25 2.95 -3.09 22.43
CA LYS A 25 2.98 -4.08 21.34
C LYS A 25 2.54 -3.45 20.03
N GLU A 26 3.30 -3.73 18.98
CA GLU A 26 2.93 -3.45 17.59
C GLU A 26 2.68 -4.74 16.83
N TYR A 27 1.76 -4.69 15.87
CA TYR A 27 1.33 -5.83 15.08
C TYR A 27 1.85 -5.66 13.66
N ALA A 28 2.71 -6.58 13.24
CA ALA A 28 3.37 -6.53 11.94
C ALA A 28 2.55 -7.24 10.88
N PHE A 29 2.33 -6.55 9.76
CA PHE A 29 1.67 -7.08 8.58
C PHE A 29 2.56 -6.87 7.35
N SER A 30 2.62 -7.87 6.48
CA SER A 30 3.04 -7.69 5.10
C SER A 30 1.82 -7.59 4.20
N TYR A 31 1.89 -6.73 3.19
CA TYR A 31 0.92 -6.67 2.12
C TYR A 31 1.64 -6.77 0.77
N THR A 32 1.11 -7.63 -0.10
CA THR A 32 1.53 -7.76 -1.49
C THR A 32 0.45 -7.17 -2.37
N ILE A 33 0.83 -6.17 -3.18
CA ILE A 33 -0.09 -5.47 -4.09
C ILE A 33 0.31 -5.78 -5.52
N THR A 34 -0.67 -6.17 -6.32
CA THR A 34 -0.56 -6.29 -7.78
C THR A 34 -1.39 -5.19 -8.42
N ILE A 35 -0.73 -4.40 -9.26
CA ILE A 35 -1.30 -3.30 -10.03
C ILE A 35 -1.34 -3.75 -11.48
N SER A 36 -2.53 -3.83 -12.08
CA SER A 36 -2.72 -4.32 -13.44
C SER A 36 -3.33 -3.24 -14.32
N ASN A 37 -2.71 -2.96 -15.47
CA ASN A 37 -3.25 -2.02 -16.45
C ASN A 37 -4.19 -2.75 -17.41
N HIS A 38 -5.50 -2.55 -17.25
CA HIS A 38 -6.53 -3.05 -18.16
C HIS A 38 -7.09 -1.95 -19.07
N SER A 39 -6.36 -0.84 -19.22
CA SER A 39 -6.68 0.22 -20.15
C SER A 39 -5.89 0.08 -21.46
N ASP A 40 -6.27 0.86 -22.47
CA ASP A 40 -5.63 0.88 -23.79
C ASP A 40 -4.41 1.81 -23.86
N ASP A 41 -4.15 2.56 -22.78
CA ASP A 41 -3.06 3.55 -22.68
C ASP A 41 -1.95 3.04 -21.76
N THR A 42 -0.69 3.39 -22.05
CA THR A 42 0.43 3.19 -21.12
C THR A 42 0.32 4.18 -19.95
N VAL A 43 0.45 3.67 -18.72
CA VAL A 43 0.36 4.49 -17.50
C VAL A 43 1.62 4.41 -16.67
N GLN A 44 1.96 5.47 -15.95
CA GLN A 44 3.05 5.47 -14.98
C GLN A 44 2.51 5.79 -13.58
N LEU A 45 2.85 4.94 -12.60
CA LEU A 45 2.58 5.22 -11.20
C LEU A 45 3.59 6.25 -10.68
N ILE A 46 3.09 7.38 -10.17
CA ILE A 46 3.94 8.48 -9.68
C ILE A 46 3.92 8.64 -8.17
N SER A 47 2.81 8.35 -7.50
CA SER A 47 2.71 8.52 -6.06
C SER A 47 1.67 7.60 -5.42
N ARG A 48 1.77 7.45 -4.10
CA ARG A 48 0.82 6.74 -3.27
C ARG A 48 0.42 7.60 -2.08
N HIS A 49 -0.82 7.41 -1.63
CA HIS A 49 -1.33 7.96 -0.39
C HIS A 49 -2.10 6.86 0.35
N TRP A 50 -1.65 6.56 1.57
CA TRP A 50 -2.30 5.65 2.48
C TRP A 50 -2.86 6.40 3.68
N ILE A 51 -4.05 5.97 4.10
CA ILE A 51 -4.74 6.36 5.31
C ILE A 51 -4.89 5.08 6.13
N ILE A 52 -4.18 5.03 7.26
CA ILE A 52 -4.15 3.91 8.18
C ILE A 52 -4.96 4.33 9.40
N THR A 53 -6.02 3.61 9.72
CA THR A 53 -6.85 3.87 10.89
C THR A 53 -6.70 2.71 11.85
N ASP A 54 -6.32 2.95 13.10
CA ASP A 54 -6.23 1.92 14.13
C ASP A 54 -7.59 1.65 14.80
N GLY A 55 -7.64 0.64 15.68
CA GLY A 55 -8.86 0.26 16.40
C GLY A 55 -9.35 1.30 17.40
N ASN A 56 -8.56 2.34 17.70
CA ASN A 56 -8.92 3.49 18.53
C ASN A 56 -9.33 4.71 17.70
N ASN A 57 -9.52 4.55 16.39
CA ASN A 57 -9.79 5.60 15.41
C ASN A 57 -8.65 6.63 15.26
N HIS A 58 -7.43 6.31 15.70
CA HIS A 58 -6.28 7.14 15.38
C HIS A 58 -5.94 6.97 13.90
N VAL A 59 -5.67 8.08 13.21
CA VAL A 59 -5.39 8.10 11.77
C VAL A 59 -3.95 8.53 11.53
N GLU A 60 -3.24 7.71 10.77
CA GLU A 60 -1.92 8.01 10.21
C GLU A 60 -2.01 8.13 8.69
N GLU A 61 -1.36 9.15 8.12
CA GLU A 61 -1.25 9.31 6.68
C GLU A 61 0.18 9.10 6.21
N VAL A 62 0.34 8.22 5.22
CA VAL A 62 1.63 7.98 4.56
C VAL A 62 1.52 8.41 3.10
N ARG A 63 2.30 9.42 2.72
CA ARG A 63 2.38 9.93 1.35
C ARG A 63 3.81 9.79 0.83
N GLY A 64 3.96 9.45 -0.44
CA GLY A 64 5.29 9.42 -1.03
C GLY A 64 5.32 9.09 -2.51
N PRO A 65 6.46 9.33 -3.16
CA PRO A 65 6.66 9.00 -4.55
C PRO A 65 6.70 7.49 -4.76
N GLY A 66 6.11 7.05 -5.88
CA GLY A 66 6.18 5.67 -6.32
C GLY A 66 5.69 4.63 -5.30
N VAL A 67 6.19 3.42 -5.47
CA VAL A 67 6.03 2.26 -4.57
C VAL A 67 7.38 1.58 -4.42
N VAL A 68 7.79 1.24 -3.21
CA VAL A 68 9.07 0.56 -2.92
C VAL A 68 10.30 1.17 -3.65
N GLY A 69 10.33 2.49 -3.79
CA GLY A 69 11.40 3.23 -4.49
C GLY A 69 11.31 3.21 -6.03
N LYS A 70 10.22 2.72 -6.61
CA LYS A 70 9.99 2.61 -8.05
C LYS A 70 8.76 3.40 -8.50
N THR A 71 8.80 3.91 -9.73
CA THR A 71 7.67 4.55 -10.44
C THR A 71 7.35 3.74 -11.70
N PRO A 72 6.74 2.55 -11.56
CA PRO A 72 6.56 1.61 -12.66
C PRO A 72 5.72 2.23 -13.79
N ILE A 73 6.17 1.98 -15.02
CA ILE A 73 5.43 2.20 -16.27
C ILE A 73 4.78 0.87 -16.63
N LEU A 74 3.49 0.88 -16.97
CA LEU A 74 2.70 -0.30 -17.31
C LEU A 74 2.05 -0.09 -18.67
N GLU A 75 2.45 -0.89 -19.66
CA GLU A 75 1.76 -0.97 -20.94
C GLU A 75 0.37 -1.64 -20.79
N PRO A 76 -0.52 -1.52 -21.80
CA PRO A 76 -1.77 -2.25 -21.82
C PRO A 76 -1.60 -3.75 -21.57
N GLY A 77 -2.27 -4.29 -20.56
CA GLY A 77 -2.21 -5.69 -20.15
C GLY A 77 -1.08 -6.03 -19.18
N GLU A 78 -0.14 -5.11 -18.91
CA GLU A 78 0.96 -5.36 -17.97
C GLU A 78 0.53 -5.26 -16.51
N SER A 79 1.35 -5.86 -15.65
CA SER A 79 1.14 -5.82 -14.21
C SER A 79 2.45 -5.66 -13.45
N PHE A 80 2.40 -4.92 -12.35
CA PHE A 80 3.51 -4.77 -11.42
C PHE A 80 3.10 -5.22 -10.03
N THR A 81 3.90 -6.11 -9.44
CA THR A 81 3.67 -6.64 -8.09
C THR A 81 4.79 -6.21 -7.16
N TYR A 82 4.42 -5.79 -5.95
CA TYR A 82 5.38 -5.49 -4.90
C TYR A 82 4.87 -5.90 -3.52
N THR A 83 5.79 -6.12 -2.60
CA THR A 83 5.50 -6.40 -1.19
C THR A 83 6.08 -5.31 -0.32
N SER A 84 5.31 -4.88 0.68
CA SER A 84 5.79 -3.96 1.73
C SER A 84 5.14 -4.33 3.07
N GLY A 85 5.42 -3.56 4.11
CA GLY A 85 4.98 -3.83 5.47
C GLY A 85 4.33 -2.62 6.13
N ALA A 86 3.52 -2.89 7.14
CA ALA A 86 2.96 -1.89 8.05
C ALA A 86 3.00 -2.43 9.48
N LEU A 87 3.25 -1.52 10.42
CA LEU A 87 3.09 -1.75 11.85
C LEU A 87 1.82 -1.02 12.28
N VAL A 88 0.91 -1.73 12.93
CA VAL A 88 -0.31 -1.16 13.49
C VAL A 88 -0.33 -1.33 14.99
N LYS A 89 -0.92 -0.37 15.70
CA LYS A 89 -0.89 -0.31 17.18
C LYS A 89 -1.94 -1.19 17.85
N THR A 90 -2.95 -1.63 17.10
CA THR A 90 -4.09 -2.39 17.64
C THR A 90 -4.22 -3.75 16.97
N PRO A 91 -4.55 -4.82 17.73
CA PRO A 91 -4.67 -6.19 17.19
C PRO A 91 -5.87 -6.38 16.25
N ALA A 92 -6.90 -5.56 16.42
CA ALA A 92 -8.16 -5.62 15.66
C ALA A 92 -8.68 -4.19 15.43
N GLY A 93 -9.56 -4.04 14.43
CA GLY A 93 -10.15 -2.74 14.08
C GLY A 93 -9.24 -1.84 13.23
N SER A 94 -7.99 -2.27 12.96
CA SER A 94 -7.13 -1.54 12.03
C SER A 94 -7.58 -1.71 10.58
N SER A 95 -7.59 -0.62 9.82
CA SER A 95 -7.85 -0.62 8.39
C SER A 95 -6.82 0.22 7.64
N MET A 96 -6.51 -0.19 6.42
CA MET A 96 -5.68 0.60 5.49
C MET A 96 -6.49 0.83 4.22
N LYS A 97 -6.59 2.10 3.81
CA LYS A 97 -7.20 2.52 2.54
C LYS A 97 -6.33 3.58 1.91
N GLY A 98 -6.44 3.74 0.60
CA GLY A 98 -5.57 4.69 -0.08
C GLY A 98 -5.86 4.80 -1.56
N SER A 99 -4.98 5.54 -2.23
CA SER A 99 -5.02 5.78 -3.65
C SER A 99 -3.63 5.86 -4.24
N TYR A 100 -3.51 5.44 -5.48
CA TYR A 100 -2.35 5.74 -6.31
C TYR A 100 -2.67 6.90 -7.25
N GLN A 101 -1.65 7.67 -7.58
CA GLN A 101 -1.73 8.61 -8.69
C GLN A 101 -0.95 8.04 -9.87
N PHE A 102 -1.60 8.08 -11.03
CA PHE A 102 -1.03 7.70 -12.31
C PHE A 102 -1.03 8.90 -13.26
N ILE A 103 -0.06 8.92 -14.16
CA ILE A 103 -0.05 9.80 -15.33
C ILE A 103 -0.02 8.94 -16.59
N ASP A 104 -0.44 9.53 -17.70
CA ASP A 104 -0.27 8.90 -19.00
C ASP A 104 1.21 8.98 -19.38
N SER A 105 1.78 7.85 -19.78
CA SER A 105 3.14 7.81 -20.33
C SER A 105 2.99 7.96 -21.84
N ARG A 106 3.57 9.03 -22.41
CA ARG A 106 3.60 9.25 -23.86
C ARG A 106 4.70 8.45 -24.51
#